data_AF-A0AAW5MVL2-F1
#
_entry.id   AF-A0AAW5MVL2-F1
#
_cell.length_a   1.000
_cell.length_b   1.000
_cell.length_c   1.000
_cell.angle_alpha   90.00
_cell.angle_beta   90.00
_cell.angle_gamma   90.00
#
_symmetry.space_group_name_H-M   'P 1'
#
loop_
_entity.id
_entity.type
_entity.pdbx_description
1 polymer ?
#
loop_
_entity_poly.entity_id
_entity_poly.type
_entity_poly.pdbx_seq_one_letter_code
_entity_poly.pdbx_strand_id
1 'polypeptide(L)' 'MVSKRQTTEQLKEFLFKAGTDSLFQSGFDFSDALDDDCVYSYRLTGLERSANAQQKCAEEQRYAIAPALTWRPDDKT' A
#
# COMPACT_ATOMS: atom_id res chain seq x y z
N MET A 1 6.49 13.41 -6.10
CA MET A 1 6.03 12.00 -6.03
C MET A 1 4.61 11.92 -6.56
N VAL A 2 4.24 10.84 -7.25
CA VAL A 2 2.86 10.55 -7.66
C VAL A 2 2.41 9.31 -6.91
N SER A 3 1.30 9.41 -6.17
CA SER A 3 0.73 8.26 -5.43
C SER A 3 0.24 7.19 -6.41
N LYS A 4 0.32 5.92 -5.99
CA LYS A 4 -0.25 4.82 -6.77
C LYS A 4 -1.74 5.06 -7.00
N ARG A 5 -2.22 4.84 -8.23
CA ARG A 5 -3.64 4.93 -8.61
C ARG A 5 -4.30 3.56 -8.60
N GLN A 6 -5.62 3.52 -8.47
CA GLN A 6 -6.42 2.30 -8.49
C GLN A 6 -6.25 1.56 -9.82
N THR A 7 -6.18 0.23 -9.75
CA THR A 7 -6.34 -0.64 -10.92
C THR A 7 -7.82 -0.98 -11.07
N THR A 8 -8.28 -1.06 -12.32
CA THR A 8 -9.64 -1.54 -12.66
C THR A 8 -9.78 -3.05 -12.47
N GLU A 9 -8.67 -3.78 -12.38
CA GLU A 9 -8.65 -5.20 -12.03
C GLU A 9 -8.35 -5.39 -10.54
N GLN A 10 -8.95 -6.42 -9.95
CA GLN A 10 -8.77 -6.80 -8.55
C GLN A 10 -7.29 -7.10 -8.27
N LEU A 11 -6.67 -6.30 -7.41
CA LEU A 11 -5.32 -6.47 -6.90
C LEU A 11 -5.38 -6.88 -5.43
N LYS A 12 -4.83 -8.05 -5.10
CA LYS A 12 -4.67 -8.51 -3.72
C LYS A 12 -3.24 -9.00 -3.51
N GLU A 13 -2.39 -8.11 -3.04
CA GLU A 13 -0.97 -8.40 -2.85
C GLU A 13 -0.60 -8.36 -1.37
N PHE A 14 0.18 -9.37 -0.96
CA PHE A 14 0.91 -9.37 0.30
C PHE A 14 2.40 -9.44 0.01
N LEU A 15 3.17 -8.66 0.76
CA LEU A 15 4.61 -8.57 0.62
C LEU A 15 5.27 -8.78 1.98
N PHE A 16 6.23 -9.70 2.02
CA PHE A 16 7.06 -9.96 3.18
C PHE A 16 8.53 -9.79 2.78
N LYS A 17 9.31 -9.11 3.61
CA LYS A 17 10.76 -9.00 3.48
C LYS A 17 11.42 -9.26 4.83
N ALA A 18 12.48 -10.04 4.81
CA ALA A 18 13.37 -10.26 5.93
C ALA A 18 14.82 -10.08 5.45
N GLY A 19 15.71 -9.56 6.30
CA GLY A 19 17.09 -9.31 5.91
C GLY A 19 18.03 -9.02 7.08
N THR A 20 19.21 -8.51 6.74
CA THR A 20 20.26 -8.11 7.70
C THR A 20 19.76 -6.98 8.62
N ASP A 21 20.45 -6.79 9.74
CA ASP A 21 20.15 -5.74 10.71
C ASP A 21 18.75 -5.87 11.31
N SER A 22 18.27 -7.10 11.47
CA SER A 22 16.91 -7.39 11.94
C SER A 22 15.83 -6.72 11.09
N LEU A 23 16.09 -6.50 9.79
CA LEU A 23 15.09 -5.98 8.87
C LEU A 23 13.94 -6.97 8.76
N PHE A 24 12.77 -6.51 9.15
CA PHE A 24 11.48 -7.15 8.93
C PHE A 24 10.52 -6.13 8.34
N GLN A 25 9.89 -6.47 7.21
CA GLN A 25 8.90 -5.63 6.57
C GLN A 25 7.74 -6.47 6.09
N SER A 26 6.54 -6.09 6.49
CA SER A 26 5.28 -6.65 6.03
C SER A 26 4.50 -5.54 5.32
N GLY A 27 3.77 -5.88 4.28
CA GLY A 27 2.95 -4.93 3.56
C GLY A 27 1.81 -5.63 2.85
N PHE A 28 0.75 -4.87 2.61
CA PHE A 28 -0.38 -5.32 1.83
C PHE A 28 -0.84 -4.20 0.91
N ASP A 29 -1.35 -4.58 -0.25
CA ASP A 29 -1.88 -3.66 -1.25
C ASP A 29 -3.13 -4.28 -1.86
N PHE A 30 -4.29 -3.74 -1.48
CA PHE A 30 -5.58 -4.15 -1.98
C PHE A 30 -6.13 -3.06 -2.88
N SER A 31 -6.60 -3.40 -4.07
CA SER A 31 -7.32 -2.48 -4.95
C SER A 31 -8.44 -3.24 -5.64
N ASP A 32 -9.63 -2.65 -5.71
CA ASP A 32 -10.76 -3.26 -6.41
C ASP A 32 -11.83 -2.22 -6.79
N ALA A 33 -12.71 -2.62 -7.71
CA ALA A 33 -13.97 -1.93 -7.97
C ALA A 33 -15.01 -2.31 -6.89
N LEU A 34 -15.86 -1.35 -6.51
CA LEU A 34 -16.97 -1.58 -5.57
C LEU A 34 -18.29 -1.86 -6.28
N ASP A 35 -18.36 -1.62 -7.58
CA ASP A 35 -19.51 -1.81 -8.45
C ASP A 35 -19.09 -2.32 -9.83
N ASP A 36 -20.01 -2.98 -10.53
CA ASP A 36 -19.77 -3.60 -11.84
C ASP A 36 -19.42 -2.57 -12.93
N ASP A 37 -19.94 -1.35 -12.81
CA ASP A 37 -19.67 -0.23 -13.71
C ASP A 37 -18.34 0.48 -13.39
N CYS A 38 -17.62 0.04 -12.35
CA CYS A 38 -16.35 0.59 -11.88
C CYS A 38 -16.38 2.11 -11.54
N VAL A 39 -17.56 2.65 -11.24
CA VAL A 39 -17.76 4.06 -10.86
C VAL A 39 -17.08 4.38 -9.53
N TYR A 40 -17.06 3.42 -8.61
CA TYR A 40 -16.36 3.49 -7.34
C TYR A 40 -15.26 2.45 -7.29
N SER A 41 -14.05 2.89 -6.95
CA SER A 41 -12.91 2.00 -6.73
C SER A 41 -12.16 2.40 -5.47
N TYR A 42 -11.65 1.40 -4.75
CA TYR A 42 -10.85 1.62 -3.55
C TYR A 42 -9.44 1.07 -3.74
N ARG A 43 -8.51 1.65 -2.99
CA ARG A 43 -7.19 1.08 -2.75
C ARG A 43 -6.78 1.29 -1.31
N LEU A 44 -6.27 0.24 -0.68
CA LEU A 44 -5.74 0.27 0.66
C LEU A 44 -4.36 -0.34 0.67
N THR A 45 -3.36 0.51 0.89
CA THR A 45 -1.97 0.05 1.05
C THR A 45 -1.55 0.20 2.50
N GLY A 46 -1.03 -0.87 3.08
CA GLY A 46 -0.41 -0.89 4.40
C GLY A 46 1.04 -1.30 4.32
N LEU A 47 1.86 -0.72 5.19
CA LEU A 47 3.28 -1.03 5.31
C LEU A 47 3.69 -0.94 6.78
N GLU A 48 4.28 -2.02 7.27
CA GLU A 48 5.03 -2.07 8.51
C GLU A 48 6.48 -2.43 8.18
N ARG A 49 7.43 -1.68 8.75
CA ARG A 49 8.86 -1.92 8.59
C ARG A 49 9.55 -1.67 9.93
N SER A 50 10.41 -2.61 10.30
CA SER A 50 11.32 -2.51 11.45
C SER A 50 12.71 -2.96 11.02
N ALA A 51 13.74 -2.22 11.41
CA ALA A 51 15.14 -2.58 11.20
C ALA A 51 16.04 -1.86 12.21
N ASN A 52 17.22 -2.40 12.47
CA ASN A 52 18.30 -1.65 13.12
C ASN A 52 18.98 -0.76 12.07
N ALA A 53 19.33 0.46 12.47
CA ALA A 53 20.12 1.34 11.61
C ALA A 53 21.59 0.89 11.63
N GLN A 54 22.37 1.38 10.67
CA GLN A 54 23.80 1.07 10.59
C GLN A 54 24.59 1.59 11.81
N GLN A 55 24.15 2.70 12.39
CA GLN A 55 24.71 3.28 13.61
C GLN A 55 24.30 2.46 14.84
N LYS A 56 25.26 2.17 15.72
CA LYS A 56 24.99 1.44 16.97
C LYS A 56 23.91 2.14 17.81
N CYS A 57 22.98 1.33 18.31
CA CYS A 57 21.85 1.76 19.16
C CYS A 57 20.83 2.68 18.47
N ALA A 58 20.82 2.73 17.13
CA ALA A 58 19.78 3.41 16.38
C ALA A 58 18.85 2.39 15.72
N GLU A 59 17.55 2.65 15.80
CA GLU A 59 16.49 1.80 15.25
C GLU A 59 15.65 2.58 14.23
N GLU A 60 15.18 1.88 13.20
CA GLU A 60 14.26 2.40 12.19
C GLU A 60 12.93 1.65 12.26
N GLN A 61 11.87 2.40 12.54
CA GLN A 61 10.51 1.86 12.55
C GLN A 61 9.61 2.75 11.68
N ARG A 62 8.81 2.13 10.81
CA ARG A 62 7.84 2.83 9.97
C ARG A 62 6.55 2.03 9.88
N TYR A 63 5.47 2.69 10.26
CA TYR A 63 4.11 2.26 10.04
C TYR A 63 3.44 3.27 9.12
N ALA A 64 2.87 2.79 8.01
CA ALA A 64 2.17 3.63 7.06
C ALA A 64 0.90 2.92 6.58
N ILE A 65 -0.18 3.68 6.52
CA ILE A 65 -1.44 3.25 5.90
C ILE A 65 -1.89 4.35 4.93
N ALA A 66 -2.26 3.96 3.73
CA ALA A 66 -2.67 4.85 2.66
C ALA A 66 -4.01 4.38 2.08
N PRO A 67 -5.14 4.91 2.60
CA PRO A 67 -6.44 4.71 1.99
C PRO A 67 -6.61 5.65 0.79
N ALA A 68 -7.17 5.15 -0.29
CA ALA A 68 -7.54 5.93 -1.46
C ALA A 68 -8.91 5.46 -1.98
N LEU A 69 -9.80 6.42 -2.20
CA LEU A 69 -11.09 6.22 -2.84
C LEU A 69 -11.11 7.00 -4.14
N THR A 70 -11.68 6.40 -5.18
CA THR A 70 -11.94 7.10 -6.43
C THR A 70 -13.38 6.91 -6.84
N TRP A 71 -13.95 8.01 -7.29
CA TRP A 71 -15.30 8.12 -7.79
C TRP A 71 -15.23 8.73 -9.19
N ARG A 72 -15.74 8.01 -10.18
CA ARG A 72 -15.82 8.38 -11.60
C ARG A 72 -17.24 8.16 -12.09
N PRO A 73 -18.14 9.12 -11.86
CA PRO A 73 -19.55 9.00 -12.25
C PRO A 73 -19.77 9.02 -13.76
N ASP A 74 -18.86 9.64 -14.53
CA ASP A 74 -18.89 9.66 -15.98
C ASP A 74 -17.48 9.70 -16.57
N ASP A 75 -17.37 9.49 -17.88
CA ASP A 75 -16.16 9.50 -18.69
C ASP A 75 -15.59 10.92 -18.93
N LYS A 76 -16.18 11.95 -18.31
CA LYS A 76 -15.69 13.33 -18.30
C LYS A 76 -15.07 13.74 -16.95
N THR A 77 -15.02 12.85 -15.96
CA THR A 77 -14.43 13.10 -14.64
C THR A 77 -13.48 12.01 -14.14
#